data_AF-A0A6G1BYF0-F1
#
_entry.id   AF-A0A6G1BYF0-F1
#
_cell.length_a   1.000
_cell.length_b   1.000
_cell.length_c   1.000
_cell.angle_alpha   90.00
_cell.angle_beta   90.00
_cell.angle_gamma   90.00
#
_symmetry.space_group_name_H-M   'P 1'
#
loop_
_entity.id
_entity.type
_entity.pdbx_description
1 polymer ?
#
loop_
_entity_poly.entity_id
_entity_poly.type
_entity_poly.pdbx_seq_one_letter_code
_entity_poly.pdbx_strand_id
1 'polypeptide(L)'
;MLWPEHPLRSPPATSPSPSRPSAVSFPTLPRRGAVRLPRRAAAPPLRGETSTSAAVRESSARGAASASSAPNAMESEVVVAHREVARALASQAEARLGARLLPSAVPADAAEFHNGAGNAVGSLDVRRGAPGSTIDFMLQSSLHCKVSNGAIDITSLLIFLNASTDAPHFLMEFIQGSPASIVVILDLLPRKDLALHPEYLEKYYENTQVDKQREKIEELPQAHPYRSQSLFVRSACSPTAILMSIDCGQGGESTLEEIVRGQLATAARELLEIWLNSCADHTSEMEEDQAVY
;
A
#
# COMPACT_ATOMS: atom_id res chain seq x y z
N MET A 1 -14.23 18.21 -81.62
CA MET A 1 -14.22 18.09 -80.16
C MET A 1 -13.15 17.09 -79.78
N LEU A 2 -12.14 17.57 -79.06
CA LEU A 2 -11.19 16.93 -78.13
C LEU A 2 -10.43 15.62 -78.51
N TRP A 3 -9.10 15.79 -78.48
CA TRP A 3 -7.95 14.84 -78.40
C TRP A 3 -8.03 14.01 -77.06
N PRO A 4 -7.10 13.08 -76.73
CA PRO A 4 -7.27 11.63 -76.65
C PRO A 4 -6.75 11.06 -75.31
N GLU A 5 -6.82 9.74 -75.23
CA GLU A 5 -6.09 8.87 -74.30
C GLU A 5 -4.60 9.25 -74.13
N HIS A 6 -4.16 9.33 -72.88
CA HIS A 6 -2.74 9.24 -72.50
C HIS A 6 -2.55 8.20 -71.38
N PRO A 7 -1.60 7.25 -71.54
CA PRO A 7 -1.29 6.23 -70.56
C PRO A 7 -0.18 6.65 -69.57
N LEU A 8 -0.14 5.94 -68.44
CA LEU A 8 0.99 5.62 -67.57
C LEU A 8 1.88 6.78 -67.06
N ARG A 9 1.84 7.01 -65.74
CA ARG A 9 3.02 7.45 -64.99
C ARG A 9 3.00 6.95 -63.54
N SER A 10 3.91 6.02 -63.24
CA SER A 10 4.24 5.55 -61.89
C SER A 10 4.97 6.64 -61.09
N PRO A 11 4.76 6.74 -59.76
CA PRO A 11 5.70 7.41 -58.86
C PRO A 11 6.74 6.42 -58.29
N PRO A 12 7.90 6.93 -57.84
CA PRO A 12 9.10 6.13 -57.59
C PRO A 12 9.11 5.39 -56.25
N ALA A 13 9.86 4.29 -56.23
CA ALA A 13 10.26 3.54 -55.06
C ALA A 13 11.20 4.35 -54.16
N THR A 14 10.95 4.35 -52.85
CA THR A 14 11.98 4.54 -51.82
C THR A 14 11.44 3.99 -50.50
N SER A 15 11.63 2.69 -50.31
CA SER A 15 11.48 1.99 -49.05
C SER A 15 12.85 1.93 -48.35
N PRO A 16 13.01 2.47 -47.14
CA PRO A 16 14.13 2.08 -46.29
C PRO A 16 13.78 0.75 -45.60
N SER A 17 14.60 -0.27 -45.88
CA SER A 17 14.57 -1.57 -45.21
C SER A 17 14.74 -1.40 -43.69
N PRO A 18 13.95 -2.09 -42.85
CA PRO A 18 14.28 -2.22 -41.44
C PRO A 18 15.52 -3.10 -41.29
N SER A 19 16.54 -2.55 -40.65
CA SER A 19 17.74 -3.25 -40.21
C SER A 19 17.36 -4.42 -39.29
N ARG A 20 17.98 -5.58 -39.56
CA ARG A 20 17.95 -6.76 -38.68
C ARG A 20 18.32 -6.38 -37.24
N PRO A 21 17.59 -6.83 -36.21
CA PRO A 21 18.13 -6.82 -34.87
C PRO A 21 19.26 -7.86 -34.76
N SER A 22 20.43 -7.38 -34.35
CA SER A 22 21.59 -8.19 -33.99
C SER A 22 21.20 -9.22 -32.92
N ALA A 23 21.61 -10.47 -33.14
CA ALA A 23 21.44 -11.55 -32.18
C ALA A 23 22.16 -11.22 -30.86
N VAL A 24 21.39 -11.00 -29.80
CA VAL A 24 21.91 -10.92 -28.44
C VAL A 24 22.27 -12.34 -28.01
N SER A 25 23.56 -12.61 -27.92
CA SER A 25 24.08 -13.87 -27.36
C SER A 25 24.02 -13.78 -25.85
N PHE A 26 23.21 -14.63 -25.23
CA PHE A 26 23.17 -14.79 -23.77
C PHE A 26 24.36 -15.65 -23.29
N PRO A 27 25.11 -15.22 -22.25
CA PRO A 27 26.11 -16.08 -21.63
C PRO A 27 25.43 -17.20 -20.83
N THR A 28 25.88 -18.42 -21.05
CA THR A 28 25.47 -19.64 -20.36
C THR A 28 25.89 -19.58 -18.88
N LEU A 29 24.92 -19.60 -17.96
CA LEU A 29 25.20 -19.68 -16.52
C LEU A 29 25.63 -21.11 -16.13
N PRO A 30 26.64 -21.26 -15.25
CA PRO A 30 27.09 -22.56 -14.79
C PRO A 30 26.09 -23.17 -13.79
N ARG A 31 25.73 -24.42 -14.07
CA ARG A 31 24.90 -25.29 -13.24
C ARG A 31 25.62 -25.61 -11.93
N ARG A 32 25.19 -25.03 -10.80
CA ARG A 32 25.70 -25.38 -9.46
C ARG A 32 24.61 -26.02 -8.59
N GLY A 33 24.83 -27.31 -8.31
CA GLY A 33 24.61 -28.02 -7.06
C GLY A 33 23.31 -27.83 -6.29
N ALA A 34 22.48 -28.87 -6.26
CA ALA A 34 21.41 -29.03 -5.29
C ALA A 34 21.97 -29.08 -3.86
N VAL A 35 21.62 -28.09 -3.03
CA VAL A 35 21.88 -28.11 -1.59
C VAL A 35 20.69 -28.79 -0.91
N ARG A 36 20.94 -29.92 -0.26
CA ARG A 36 19.96 -30.65 0.56
C ARG A 36 19.65 -29.85 1.83
N LEU A 37 18.38 -29.55 2.07
CA LEU A 37 17.87 -29.03 3.34
C LEU A 37 17.84 -30.16 4.40
N PRO A 38 18.29 -29.92 5.64
CA PRO A 38 18.10 -30.85 6.73
C PRO A 38 16.66 -30.83 7.28
N ARG A 39 16.25 -32.03 7.69
CA ARG A 39 14.92 -32.47 8.06
C ARG A 39 14.51 -31.94 9.45
N ARG A 40 13.28 -31.44 9.51
CA ARG A 40 12.47 -31.02 10.68
C ARG A 40 12.68 -31.94 11.90
N ALA A 41 13.10 -31.37 13.04
CA ALA A 41 13.09 -32.02 14.35
C ALA A 41 11.83 -31.60 15.13
N ALA A 42 11.20 -32.58 15.78
CA ALA A 42 9.92 -32.47 16.46
C ALA A 42 10.03 -31.72 17.80
N ALA A 43 8.94 -31.01 18.16
CA ALA A 43 8.77 -30.34 19.44
C ALA A 43 8.51 -31.35 20.59
N PRO A 44 8.98 -31.09 21.82
CA PRO A 44 8.67 -31.92 22.98
C PRO A 44 7.30 -31.55 23.62
N PRO A 45 6.65 -32.49 24.33
CA PRO A 45 5.28 -32.33 24.80
C PRO A 45 5.17 -31.51 26.08
N LEU A 46 4.05 -30.78 26.17
CA LEU A 46 3.56 -30.04 27.34
C LEU A 46 3.20 -31.03 28.46
N ARG A 47 3.84 -30.86 29.63
CA ARG A 47 3.48 -31.56 30.87
C ARG A 47 2.75 -30.58 31.77
N GLY A 48 1.47 -30.87 32.00
CA GLY A 48 0.65 -30.14 32.96
C GLY A 48 1.01 -30.53 34.39
N GLU A 49 1.03 -29.54 35.27
CA GLU A 49 0.84 -29.76 36.70
C GLU A 49 -0.22 -28.79 37.21
N THR A 50 -1.28 -29.39 37.71
CA THR A 50 -2.34 -28.78 38.52
C THR A 50 -1.81 -28.55 39.93
N SER A 51 -2.07 -27.39 40.51
CA SER A 51 -2.07 -27.22 41.96
C SER A 51 -3.17 -26.23 42.37
N THR A 52 -3.98 -26.72 43.29
CA THR A 52 -5.20 -26.16 43.85
C THR A 52 -4.92 -25.24 45.05
N SER A 53 -5.69 -24.16 45.11
CA SER A 53 -6.24 -23.44 46.27
C SER A 53 -5.36 -23.05 47.48
N ALA A 54 -5.37 -21.76 47.80
CA ALA A 54 -5.46 -21.29 49.18
C ALA A 54 -6.22 -19.96 49.28
N ALA A 55 -6.97 -19.80 50.37
CA ALA A 55 -8.06 -18.88 50.61
C ALA A 55 -7.70 -17.38 50.77
N VAL A 56 -8.66 -16.56 50.33
CA VAL A 56 -9.22 -15.35 50.95
C VAL A 56 -8.61 -14.91 52.28
N ARG A 57 -8.15 -13.65 52.34
CA ARG A 57 -8.29 -12.79 53.52
C ARG A 57 -8.46 -11.33 53.11
N GLU A 58 -9.58 -10.78 53.56
CA GLU A 58 -10.02 -9.40 53.45
C GLU A 58 -9.51 -8.63 54.67
N SER A 59 -8.94 -7.45 54.47
CA SER A 59 -8.74 -6.50 55.57
C SER A 59 -8.64 -5.07 55.02
N SER A 60 -9.67 -4.28 55.30
CA SER A 60 -9.69 -2.84 55.13
C SER A 60 -8.78 -2.15 56.15
N ALA A 61 -7.98 -1.18 55.71
CA ALA A 61 -7.51 -0.09 56.56
C ALA A 61 -7.22 1.15 55.71
N ARG A 62 -7.95 2.23 56.01
CA ARG A 62 -7.68 3.60 55.55
C ARG A 62 -6.43 4.12 56.24
N GLY A 63 -5.57 4.83 55.51
CA GLY A 63 -4.45 5.60 56.05
C GLY A 63 -3.71 6.31 54.92
N ALA A 64 -3.50 7.62 55.08
CA ALA A 64 -3.21 8.55 54.01
C ALA A 64 -1.71 8.69 53.66
N ALA A 65 -1.49 9.22 52.45
CA ALA A 65 -0.34 10.00 51.99
C ALA A 65 1.04 9.33 51.92
N SER A 66 1.43 8.95 50.70
CA SER A 66 2.71 9.40 50.15
C SER A 66 2.59 9.53 48.63
N ALA A 67 2.64 10.76 48.14
CA ALA A 67 2.80 11.05 46.73
C ALA A 67 4.19 10.58 46.28
N SER A 68 4.24 9.42 45.63
CA SER A 68 5.33 9.05 44.74
C SER A 68 4.79 9.11 43.33
N SER A 69 5.02 10.24 42.67
CA SER A 69 4.78 10.46 41.25
C SER A 69 5.49 9.37 40.45
N ALA A 70 4.74 8.40 39.96
CA ALA A 70 5.18 7.50 38.91
C ALA A 70 5.45 8.36 37.66
N PRO A 71 6.66 8.36 37.09
CA PRO A 71 6.90 9.07 35.85
C PRO A 71 6.36 8.23 34.69
N ASN A 72 5.53 8.87 33.86
CA ASN A 72 5.25 8.53 32.46
C ASN A 72 4.44 7.26 32.16
N ALA A 73 3.19 7.21 32.63
CA ALA A 73 2.10 6.56 31.90
C ALA A 73 1.43 7.59 30.98
N MET A 74 2.19 8.09 30.00
CA MET A 74 1.76 8.90 28.84
C MET A 74 3.06 9.32 28.14
N GLU A 75 3.72 8.38 27.45
CA GLU A 75 4.38 8.79 26.21
C GLU A 75 3.21 9.25 25.33
N SER A 76 3.00 10.58 25.28
CA SER A 76 2.10 11.25 24.37
C SER A 76 2.15 10.51 23.05
N GLU A 77 1.01 10.01 22.56
CA GLU A 77 0.91 9.42 21.24
C GLU A 77 1.58 10.40 20.27
N VAL A 78 2.79 10.07 19.81
CA VAL A 78 3.51 10.92 18.87
C VAL A 78 2.70 10.80 17.60
N VAL A 79 1.88 11.80 17.34
CA VAL A 79 1.04 11.84 16.14
C VAL A 79 1.98 12.07 14.98
N VAL A 80 2.43 10.97 14.36
CA VAL A 80 3.33 11.01 13.22
C VAL A 80 2.56 11.55 12.01
N ALA A 81 3.16 12.47 11.26
CA ALA A 81 2.51 13.18 10.15
C ALA A 81 1.78 12.24 9.17
N HIS A 82 2.35 11.08 8.87
CA HIS A 82 1.78 10.11 7.94
C HIS A 82 0.47 9.48 8.46
N ARG A 83 0.28 9.35 9.78
CA ARG A 83 -0.97 8.88 10.39
C ARG A 83 -2.09 9.91 10.24
N GLU A 84 -1.77 11.19 10.30
CA GLU A 84 -2.74 12.26 10.07
C GLU A 84 -3.22 12.27 8.62
N VAL A 85 -2.28 12.14 7.67
CA VAL A 85 -2.60 12.03 6.25
C VAL A 85 -3.53 10.84 5.99
N ALA A 86 -3.19 9.67 6.53
CA ALA A 86 -4.01 8.48 6.39
C ALA A 86 -5.43 8.66 6.96
N ARG A 87 -5.55 9.25 8.16
CA ARG A 87 -6.84 9.54 8.79
C ARG A 87 -7.68 10.53 7.98
N ALA A 88 -7.05 11.56 7.41
CA ALA A 88 -7.73 12.52 6.56
C ALA A 88 -8.26 11.87 5.28
N LEU A 89 -7.45 11.03 4.62
CA LEU A 89 -7.85 10.29 3.43
C LEU A 89 -8.95 9.27 3.73
N ALA A 90 -8.86 8.57 4.85
CA ALA A 90 -9.91 7.67 5.30
C ALA A 90 -11.23 8.42 5.54
N SER A 91 -11.18 9.57 6.22
CA SER A 91 -12.36 10.42 6.44
C SER A 91 -12.97 10.90 5.12
N GLN A 92 -12.15 11.26 4.14
CA GLN A 92 -12.60 11.63 2.80
C GLN A 92 -13.26 10.46 2.07
N ALA A 93 -12.64 9.28 2.08
CA ALA A 93 -13.17 8.07 1.47
C ALA A 93 -14.52 7.68 2.11
N GLU A 94 -14.61 7.71 3.44
CA GLU A 94 -15.84 7.45 4.18
C GLU A 94 -16.96 8.43 3.83
N ALA A 95 -16.65 9.73 3.78
CA ALA A 95 -17.63 10.75 3.42
C ALA A 95 -18.15 10.56 1.98
N ARG A 96 -17.29 10.17 1.04
CA ARG A 96 -17.65 9.97 -0.37
C ARG A 96 -18.35 8.64 -0.63
N LEU A 97 -17.96 7.57 0.06
CA LEU A 97 -18.58 6.25 -0.07
C LEU A 97 -19.89 6.15 0.72
N GLY A 98 -20.01 6.85 1.84
CA GLY A 98 -21.23 6.99 2.62
C GLY A 98 -21.88 5.64 2.97
N ALA A 99 -23.15 5.47 2.60
CA ALA A 99 -23.93 4.27 2.87
C ALA A 99 -23.42 2.99 2.18
N ARG A 100 -22.42 3.10 1.29
CA ARG A 100 -21.76 1.95 0.66
C ARG A 100 -20.81 1.21 1.59
N LEU A 101 -20.48 1.80 2.74
CA LEU A 101 -19.68 1.20 3.79
C LEU A 101 -20.55 0.92 5.02
N LEU A 102 -20.34 -0.23 5.62
CA LEU A 102 -20.86 -0.57 6.94
C LEU A 102 -19.97 0.08 8.04
N PRO A 103 -20.48 0.20 9.27
CA PRO A 103 -19.65 0.53 10.43
C PRO A 103 -18.47 -0.43 10.58
N SER A 104 -17.48 -0.03 11.40
CA SER A 104 -16.33 -0.87 11.70
C SER A 104 -16.74 -2.27 12.16
N ALA A 105 -16.12 -3.28 11.57
CA ALA A 105 -16.28 -4.69 11.93
C ALA A 105 -15.24 -5.14 12.97
N VAL A 106 -14.34 -4.25 13.40
CA VAL A 106 -13.23 -4.59 14.30
C VAL A 106 -13.70 -4.56 15.76
N PRO A 107 -13.56 -5.66 16.51
CA PRO A 107 -13.80 -5.68 17.95
C PRO A 107 -12.89 -4.70 18.71
N ALA A 108 -13.33 -4.19 19.85
CA ALA A 108 -12.58 -3.18 20.62
C ALA A 108 -11.16 -3.64 21.05
N ASP A 109 -10.99 -4.94 21.32
CA ASP A 109 -9.71 -5.57 21.68
C ASP A 109 -8.77 -5.78 20.48
N ALA A 110 -9.28 -5.65 19.25
CA ALA A 110 -8.50 -5.69 18.02
C ALA A 110 -8.33 -4.31 17.37
N ALA A 111 -9.12 -3.32 17.78
CA ALA A 111 -9.06 -1.95 17.25
C ALA A 111 -7.76 -1.24 17.67
N GLU A 112 -7.31 -1.50 18.89
CA GLU A 112 -6.01 -1.11 19.41
C GLU A 112 -5.36 -2.33 20.07
N PHE A 113 -4.14 -2.66 19.66
CA PHE A 113 -3.44 -3.83 20.17
C PHE A 113 -1.98 -3.52 20.47
N HIS A 114 -1.44 -4.23 21.44
CA HIS A 114 -0.04 -4.14 21.83
C HIS A 114 0.52 -5.54 22.03
N ASN A 115 1.83 -5.69 21.86
CA ASN A 115 2.48 -6.96 22.17
C ASN A 115 2.79 -7.09 23.67
N GLY A 116 2.95 -8.32 24.15
CA GLY A 116 3.23 -8.58 25.57
C GLY A 116 4.59 -8.03 26.06
N ALA A 117 5.49 -7.68 25.13
CA ALA A 117 6.77 -7.05 25.45
C ALA A 117 6.69 -5.52 25.58
N GLY A 118 5.56 -4.90 25.21
CA GLY A 118 5.34 -3.46 25.30
C GLY A 118 6.17 -2.62 24.32
N ASN A 119 6.79 -3.24 23.30
CA ASN A 119 7.61 -2.54 22.30
C ASN A 119 6.92 -2.40 20.94
N ALA A 120 5.70 -2.93 20.78
CA ALA A 120 4.89 -2.72 19.59
C ALA A 120 3.44 -2.38 19.96
N VAL A 121 2.89 -1.38 19.27
CA VAL A 121 1.49 -0.97 19.36
C VAL A 121 0.94 -0.78 17.95
N GLY A 122 -0.30 -1.16 17.71
CA GLY A 122 -0.96 -0.96 16.44
C GLY A 122 -2.43 -0.67 16.60
N SER A 123 -3.02 -0.16 15.52
CA SER A 123 -4.45 0.04 15.40
C SER A 123 -4.96 -0.48 14.06
N LEU A 124 -6.23 -0.87 14.06
CA LEU A 124 -6.90 -1.43 12.90
C LEU A 124 -8.36 -0.97 12.86
N ASP A 125 -8.78 -0.42 11.75
CA ASP A 125 -10.19 -0.19 11.41
C ASP A 125 -10.50 -0.89 10.10
N VAL A 126 -11.60 -1.64 10.06
CA VAL A 126 -12.05 -2.36 8.86
C VAL A 126 -13.53 -2.13 8.68
N ARG A 127 -13.90 -1.55 7.54
CA ARG A 127 -15.28 -1.29 7.15
C ARG A 127 -15.61 -2.09 5.92
N ARG A 128 -16.60 -2.97 6.02
CA ARG A 128 -17.04 -3.80 4.90
C ARG A 128 -17.95 -3.01 3.97
N GLY A 129 -18.02 -3.42 2.71
CA GLY A 129 -19.06 -2.95 1.80
C GLY A 129 -20.46 -3.30 2.30
N ALA A 130 -21.40 -2.37 2.17
CA ALA A 130 -22.82 -2.64 2.37
C ALA A 130 -23.37 -3.57 1.28
N PRO A 131 -24.48 -4.28 1.51
CA PRO A 131 -25.13 -5.09 0.47
C PRO A 131 -25.37 -4.27 -0.81
N GLY A 132 -24.94 -4.81 -1.96
CA GLY A 132 -25.02 -4.13 -3.26
C GLY A 132 -23.89 -3.12 -3.55
N SER A 133 -22.97 -2.91 -2.62
CA SER A 133 -21.75 -2.13 -2.86
C SER A 133 -20.74 -2.93 -3.68
N THR A 134 -19.97 -2.24 -4.54
CA THR A 134 -18.78 -2.79 -5.21
C THR A 134 -17.56 -2.85 -4.28
N ILE A 135 -17.62 -2.22 -3.11
CA ILE A 135 -16.56 -2.28 -2.09
C ILE A 135 -16.61 -3.66 -1.42
N ASP A 136 -15.46 -4.31 -1.27
CA ASP A 136 -15.33 -5.47 -0.38
C ASP A 136 -15.04 -4.98 1.05
N PHE A 137 -13.95 -4.25 1.21
CA PHE A 137 -13.60 -3.59 2.46
C PHE A 137 -12.73 -2.35 2.24
N MET A 138 -12.79 -1.46 3.21
CA MET A 138 -11.82 -0.41 3.47
C MET A 138 -11.08 -0.75 4.77
N LEU A 139 -9.76 -0.75 4.75
CA LEU A 139 -8.90 -1.02 5.89
C LEU A 139 -7.99 0.17 6.14
N GLN A 140 -8.02 0.69 7.35
CA GLN A 140 -7.04 1.63 7.87
C GLN A 140 -6.23 0.93 8.96
N SER A 141 -4.90 1.02 8.90
CA SER A 141 -4.05 0.46 9.95
C SER A 141 -2.87 1.35 10.28
N SER A 142 -2.38 1.24 11.51
CA SER A 142 -1.10 1.79 11.90
C SER A 142 -0.35 0.79 12.78
N LEU A 143 0.98 0.79 12.69
CA LEU A 143 1.85 -0.03 13.52
C LEU A 143 3.06 0.81 13.91
N HIS A 144 3.36 0.87 15.20
CA HIS A 144 4.62 1.35 15.74
C HIS A 144 5.36 0.19 16.38
N CYS A 145 6.64 0.05 16.07
CA CYS A 145 7.47 -0.98 16.65
C CYS A 145 8.85 -0.43 17.00
N LYS A 146 9.21 -0.45 18.29
CA LYS A 146 10.57 -0.15 18.75
C LYS A 146 11.48 -1.33 18.42
N VAL A 147 12.50 -1.07 17.60
CA VAL A 147 13.56 -2.01 17.20
C VAL A 147 14.89 -1.60 17.85
N SER A 148 15.91 -2.44 17.79
CA SER A 148 17.17 -2.22 18.51
C SER A 148 17.84 -0.86 18.20
N ASN A 149 17.62 -0.32 17.00
CA ASN A 149 18.30 0.87 16.50
C ASN A 149 17.32 2.01 16.15
N GLY A 150 16.09 2.00 16.68
CA GLY A 150 15.10 3.04 16.39
C GLY A 150 13.67 2.53 16.48
N ALA A 151 12.80 3.06 15.62
CA ALA A 151 11.43 2.61 15.50
C ALA A 151 11.05 2.42 14.03
N ILE A 152 10.09 1.54 13.79
CA ILE A 152 9.44 1.38 12.50
C ILE A 152 7.98 1.77 12.70
N ASP A 153 7.55 2.74 11.91
CA ASP A 153 6.16 3.18 11.83
C ASP A 153 5.60 2.84 10.44
N ILE A 154 4.50 2.08 10.42
CA ILE A 154 3.78 1.73 9.21
C ILE A 154 2.38 2.32 9.32
N THR A 155 1.88 2.89 8.24
CA THR A 155 0.49 3.35 8.14
C THR A 155 -0.04 3.02 6.78
N SER A 156 -1.21 2.36 6.76
CA SER A 156 -1.81 1.87 5.52
C SER A 156 -3.27 2.28 5.44
N LEU A 157 -3.70 2.62 4.23
CA LEU A 157 -5.11 2.76 3.85
C LEU A 157 -5.32 1.95 2.58
N LEU A 158 -6.16 0.92 2.66
CA LEU A 158 -6.48 0.01 1.58
C LEU A 158 -7.97 0.08 1.30
N ILE A 159 -8.37 0.14 0.03
CA ILE A 159 -9.78 -0.01 -0.35
C ILE A 159 -9.87 -1.05 -1.46
N PHE A 160 -10.41 -2.21 -1.11
CA PHE A 160 -10.54 -3.36 -1.98
C PHE A 160 -11.97 -3.43 -2.52
N LEU A 161 -12.06 -3.81 -3.78
CA LEU A 161 -13.29 -3.96 -4.54
C LEU A 161 -13.61 -5.45 -4.68
N ASN A 162 -14.89 -5.80 -4.66
CA ASN A 162 -15.32 -7.18 -4.82
C ASN A 162 -15.44 -7.57 -6.31
N ALA A 163 -15.84 -8.81 -6.56
CA ALA A 163 -15.92 -9.39 -7.90
C ALA A 163 -16.99 -8.77 -8.83
N SER A 164 -17.89 -7.92 -8.32
CA SER A 164 -18.93 -7.27 -9.16
C SER A 164 -18.40 -6.13 -10.04
N THR A 165 -17.10 -5.82 -9.93
CA THR A 165 -16.40 -4.85 -10.77
C THR A 165 -15.00 -5.35 -11.05
N ASP A 166 -14.38 -4.95 -12.16
CA ASP A 166 -12.96 -5.19 -12.45
C ASP A 166 -12.07 -3.99 -12.11
N ALA A 167 -12.63 -2.86 -11.66
CA ALA A 167 -11.87 -1.64 -11.41
C ALA A 167 -10.73 -1.83 -10.36
N PRO A 168 -9.61 -1.09 -10.48
CA PRO A 168 -8.45 -1.22 -9.59
C PRO A 168 -8.76 -1.04 -8.09
N HIS A 169 -7.96 -1.65 -7.22
CA HIS A 169 -7.99 -1.35 -5.77
C HIS A 169 -7.22 -0.06 -5.45
N PHE A 170 -7.50 0.56 -4.31
CA PHE A 170 -6.71 1.68 -3.81
C PHE A 170 -5.71 1.19 -2.75
N LEU A 171 -4.44 1.58 -2.89
CA LEU A 171 -3.36 1.30 -1.96
C LEU A 171 -2.65 2.60 -1.57
N MET A 172 -2.57 2.84 -0.26
CA MET A 172 -1.59 3.73 0.35
C MET A 172 -0.88 2.99 1.47
N GLU A 173 0.45 3.04 1.48
CA GLU A 173 1.27 2.60 2.58
C GLU A 173 2.49 3.51 2.73
N PHE A 174 2.67 4.02 3.96
CA PHE A 174 3.80 4.84 4.38
C PHE A 174 4.58 4.09 5.45
N ILE A 175 5.87 3.85 5.19
CA ILE A 175 6.75 3.04 6.04
C ILE A 175 7.95 3.90 6.45
N GLN A 176 7.90 4.44 7.66
CA GLN A 176 8.97 5.27 8.22
C GLN A 176 9.91 4.40 9.06
N GLY A 177 11.13 4.21 8.57
CA GLY A 177 12.17 3.42 9.26
C GLY A 177 13.17 4.27 10.05
N SER A 178 13.10 5.60 9.90
CA SER A 178 13.92 6.55 10.66
C SER A 178 13.22 7.92 10.72
N PRO A 179 13.61 8.83 11.63
CA PRO A 179 13.01 10.15 11.70
C PRO A 179 13.13 11.00 10.42
N ALA A 180 14.11 10.71 9.55
CA ALA A 180 14.38 11.52 8.36
C ALA A 180 14.12 10.78 7.03
N SER A 181 13.57 9.56 7.06
CA SER A 181 13.31 8.80 5.84
C SER A 181 12.04 7.94 5.91
N ILE A 182 11.29 7.97 4.81
CA ILE A 182 10.05 7.21 4.62
C ILE A 182 10.03 6.53 3.26
N VAL A 183 9.50 5.31 3.22
CA VAL A 183 9.11 4.63 1.98
C VAL A 183 7.63 4.89 1.73
N VAL A 184 7.32 5.22 0.49
CA VAL A 184 6.02 5.62 -0.03
C VAL A 184 5.59 4.58 -1.05
N ILE A 185 4.43 3.99 -0.83
CA ILE A 185 3.75 3.10 -1.76
C ILE A 185 2.34 3.66 -1.96
N LEU A 186 2.09 4.28 -3.11
CA LEU A 186 0.76 4.75 -3.50
C LEU A 186 0.41 4.18 -4.86
N ASP A 187 -0.74 3.53 -4.98
CA ASP A 187 -1.09 2.86 -6.23
C ASP A 187 -2.59 2.62 -6.41
N LEU A 188 -2.99 2.44 -7.68
CA LEU A 188 -4.24 1.81 -8.08
C LEU A 188 -3.93 0.38 -8.55
N LEU A 189 -4.08 -0.61 -7.67
CA LEU A 189 -3.64 -1.98 -7.97
C LEU A 189 -4.50 -2.61 -9.08
N PRO A 190 -3.90 -3.06 -10.19
CA PRO A 190 -4.62 -3.68 -11.30
C PRO A 190 -5.22 -5.02 -10.87
N ARG A 191 -6.38 -5.35 -11.44
CA ARG A 191 -7.07 -6.63 -11.19
C ARG A 191 -7.16 -7.51 -12.42
N LYS A 192 -6.58 -7.05 -13.53
CA LYS A 192 -6.43 -7.78 -14.79
C LYS A 192 -4.96 -7.79 -15.19
N ASP A 193 -4.58 -8.80 -15.94
CA ASP A 193 -3.25 -8.85 -16.56
C ASP A 193 -3.12 -7.74 -17.61
N LEU A 194 -2.30 -6.73 -17.30
CA LEU A 194 -2.13 -5.54 -18.15
C LEU A 194 -1.52 -5.86 -19.52
N ALA A 195 -0.80 -6.98 -19.67
CA ALA A 195 -0.26 -7.39 -20.96
C ALA A 195 -1.34 -8.02 -21.86
N LEU A 196 -2.36 -8.64 -21.26
CA LEU A 196 -3.49 -9.25 -21.98
C LEU A 196 -4.66 -8.29 -22.18
N HIS A 197 -4.74 -7.21 -21.40
CA HIS A 197 -5.85 -6.26 -21.37
C HIS A 197 -5.38 -4.80 -21.58
N PRO A 198 -4.89 -4.44 -22.79
CA PRO A 198 -4.47 -3.07 -23.08
C PRO A 198 -5.59 -2.04 -22.90
N GLU A 199 -6.84 -2.41 -23.15
CA GLU A 199 -8.02 -1.57 -22.92
C GLU A 199 -8.22 -1.21 -21.44
N TYR A 200 -7.81 -2.11 -20.54
CA TYR A 200 -7.85 -1.87 -19.10
C TYR A 200 -6.77 -0.87 -18.68
N LEU A 201 -5.57 -1.01 -19.26
CA LEU A 201 -4.46 -0.07 -19.06
C LEU A 201 -4.86 1.34 -19.50
N GLU A 202 -5.38 1.46 -20.72
CA GLU A 202 -5.83 2.73 -21.29
C GLU A 202 -6.92 3.37 -20.42
N LYS A 203 -7.94 2.60 -20.03
CA LYS A 203 -9.09 3.08 -19.24
C LYS A 203 -8.68 3.63 -17.86
N TYR A 204 -7.91 2.87 -17.09
CA TYR A 204 -7.68 3.18 -15.68
C TYR A 204 -6.40 3.95 -15.39
N TYR A 205 -5.42 3.91 -16.29
CA TYR A 205 -4.09 4.47 -16.04
C TYR A 205 -3.71 5.58 -17.03
N GLU A 206 -3.99 5.40 -18.31
CA GLU A 206 -3.65 6.42 -19.33
C GLU A 206 -4.68 7.55 -19.34
N ASN A 207 -5.98 7.22 -19.46
CA ASN A 207 -7.06 8.20 -19.56
C ASN A 207 -7.27 9.00 -18.26
N THR A 208 -6.98 8.39 -17.11
CA THR A 208 -7.06 9.05 -15.80
C THR A 208 -5.85 9.96 -15.53
N GLN A 209 -4.78 9.82 -16.31
CA GLN A 209 -3.50 10.52 -16.13
C GLN A 209 -2.92 10.36 -14.72
N VAL A 210 -3.14 9.20 -14.10
CA VAL A 210 -2.73 8.90 -12.72
C VAL A 210 -1.20 8.90 -12.52
N ASP A 211 -0.44 8.80 -13.61
CA ASP A 211 1.02 8.86 -13.57
C ASP A 211 1.56 10.25 -13.22
N LYS A 212 0.75 11.32 -13.40
CA LYS A 212 1.13 12.68 -13.03
C LYS A 212 1.43 12.83 -11.55
N GLN A 213 0.78 12.04 -10.70
CA GLN A 213 1.02 12.04 -9.26
C GLN A 213 2.42 11.50 -8.95
N ARG A 214 2.91 10.51 -9.70
CA ARG A 214 4.29 10.01 -9.61
C ARG A 214 5.28 11.08 -10.04
N GLU A 215 5.07 11.71 -11.19
CA GLU A 215 5.93 12.78 -11.73
C GLU A 215 6.15 13.91 -10.70
N LYS A 216 5.08 14.38 -10.04
CA LYS A 216 5.17 15.42 -9.00
C LYS A 216 6.06 15.03 -7.81
N ILE A 217 6.09 13.76 -7.45
CA ILE A 217 6.93 13.27 -6.34
C ILE A 217 8.37 13.09 -6.81
N GLU A 218 8.61 12.70 -8.07
CA GLU A 218 9.96 12.59 -8.65
C GLU A 218 10.68 13.93 -8.76
N GLU A 219 9.94 15.04 -8.83
CA GLU A 219 10.52 16.39 -8.81
C GLU A 219 11.14 16.76 -7.45
N LEU A 220 10.83 16.02 -6.37
CA LEU A 220 11.41 16.28 -5.05
C LEU A 220 12.90 15.88 -5.02
N PRO A 221 13.81 16.78 -4.62
CA PRO A 221 15.24 16.45 -4.48
C PRO A 221 15.53 15.30 -3.52
N GLN A 222 14.64 15.06 -2.56
CA GLN A 222 14.74 14.01 -1.54
C GLN A 222 14.23 12.65 -2.02
N ALA A 223 13.49 12.61 -3.14
CA ALA A 223 12.82 11.40 -3.61
C ALA A 223 13.73 10.55 -4.52
N HIS A 224 13.74 9.26 -4.27
CA HIS A 224 14.48 8.26 -5.03
C HIS A 224 13.60 7.03 -5.28
N PRO A 225 13.69 6.35 -6.42
CA PRO A 225 12.91 5.15 -6.67
C PRO A 225 13.15 4.08 -5.59
N TYR A 226 12.08 3.61 -4.95
CA TYR A 226 12.11 2.49 -4.02
C TYR A 226 11.93 1.18 -4.77
N ARG A 227 12.87 0.26 -4.61
CA ARG A 227 12.78 -1.10 -5.15
C ARG A 227 12.49 -2.10 -4.04
N SER A 228 11.24 -2.50 -3.91
CA SER A 228 10.82 -3.53 -2.94
C SER A 228 11.67 -4.80 -3.08
N GLN A 229 12.04 -5.44 -1.97
CA GLN A 229 12.76 -6.72 -2.02
C GLN A 229 11.85 -7.87 -2.46
N SER A 230 10.53 -7.73 -2.30
CA SER A 230 9.55 -8.71 -2.75
C SER A 230 9.27 -8.55 -4.23
N LEU A 231 9.55 -9.57 -5.04
CA LEU A 231 9.16 -9.59 -6.45
C LEU A 231 7.63 -9.55 -6.63
N PHE A 232 6.90 -10.14 -5.69
CA PHE A 232 5.44 -10.12 -5.69
C PHE A 232 4.90 -8.70 -5.56
N VAL A 233 5.44 -7.90 -4.64
CA VAL A 233 5.05 -6.48 -4.52
C VAL A 233 5.31 -5.72 -5.81
N ARG A 234 6.48 -5.95 -6.44
CA ARG A 234 6.80 -5.30 -7.72
C ARG A 234 5.85 -5.69 -8.85
N SER A 235 5.40 -6.95 -8.89
CA SER A 235 4.49 -7.42 -9.94
C SER A 235 3.04 -7.07 -9.69
N ALA A 236 2.65 -6.88 -8.43
CA ALA A 236 1.28 -6.50 -8.06
C ALA A 236 1.00 -5.01 -8.29
N CYS A 237 2.04 -4.16 -8.21
CA CYS A 237 1.89 -2.73 -8.47
C CYS A 237 1.65 -2.42 -9.95
N SER A 238 0.88 -1.38 -10.21
CA SER A 238 0.64 -0.85 -11.54
C SER A 238 1.89 -0.18 -12.14
N PRO A 239 1.92 0.04 -13.47
CA PRO A 239 2.99 0.80 -14.11
C PRO A 239 3.12 2.25 -13.63
N THR A 240 2.07 2.82 -13.02
CA THR A 240 2.01 4.21 -12.54
C THR A 240 2.20 4.32 -11.02
N ALA A 241 2.55 3.22 -10.36
CA ALA A 241 2.70 3.19 -8.91
C ALA A 241 3.78 4.17 -8.43
N ILE A 242 3.48 4.92 -7.37
CA ILE A 242 4.46 5.75 -6.67
C ILE A 242 5.18 4.86 -5.66
N LEU A 243 6.31 4.31 -6.10
CA LEU A 243 7.23 3.52 -5.27
C LEU A 243 8.49 4.35 -5.01
N MET A 244 8.47 5.13 -3.94
CA MET A 244 9.51 6.12 -3.65
C MET A 244 10.09 5.97 -2.24
N SER A 245 11.37 6.26 -2.09
CA SER A 245 12.04 6.50 -0.83
C SER A 245 12.34 7.99 -0.74
N ILE A 246 11.83 8.65 0.30
CA ILE A 246 12.16 10.04 0.59
C ILE A 246 13.20 10.03 1.71
N ASP A 247 14.35 10.66 1.46
CA ASP A 247 15.43 10.82 2.44
C ASP A 247 15.76 12.31 2.58
N CYS A 248 15.47 12.86 3.75
CA CYS A 248 15.69 14.27 4.04
C CYS A 248 17.11 14.56 4.53
N GLY A 249 17.93 13.55 4.83
CA GLY A 249 19.31 13.71 5.28
C GLY A 249 19.47 14.79 6.37
N GLN A 250 20.22 15.85 6.07
CA GLN A 250 20.45 16.98 6.99
C GLN A 250 19.20 17.85 7.25
N GLY A 251 18.19 17.81 6.38
CA GLY A 251 16.89 18.45 6.63
C GLY A 251 16.11 17.78 7.78
N GLY A 252 16.44 16.52 8.09
CA GLY A 252 15.93 15.82 9.26
C GLY A 252 14.42 15.61 9.28
N GLU A 253 13.89 15.45 10.48
CA GLU A 253 12.48 15.11 10.74
C GLU A 253 11.52 16.22 10.34
N SER A 254 11.84 17.49 10.61
CA SER A 254 10.96 18.61 10.26
C SER A 254 10.72 18.72 8.75
N THR A 255 11.77 18.54 7.93
CA THR A 255 11.63 18.55 6.47
C THR A 255 10.80 17.36 5.99
N LEU A 256 10.97 16.19 6.61
CA LEU A 256 10.15 15.02 6.29
C LEU A 256 8.67 15.28 6.59
N GLU A 257 8.36 15.84 7.76
CA GLU A 257 6.98 16.18 8.14
C GLU A 257 6.35 17.19 7.18
N GLU A 258 7.09 18.20 6.74
CA GLU A 258 6.64 19.16 5.73
C GLU A 258 6.29 18.47 4.41
N ILE A 259 7.17 17.56 3.93
CA ILE A 259 6.94 16.80 2.71
C ILE A 259 5.72 15.87 2.84
N VAL A 260 5.58 15.22 3.99
CA VAL A 260 4.45 14.32 4.27
C VAL A 260 3.13 15.08 4.27
N ARG A 261 3.06 16.22 4.98
CA ARG A 261 1.86 17.05 5.08
C ARG A 261 1.55 17.84 3.82
N GLY A 262 2.55 18.12 2.99
CA GLY A 262 2.43 18.87 1.75
C GLY A 262 2.27 17.96 0.53
N GLN A 263 3.39 17.57 -0.07
CA GLN A 263 3.43 16.92 -1.38
C GLN A 263 2.85 15.51 -1.34
N LEU A 264 3.19 14.71 -0.33
CA LEU A 264 2.65 13.35 -0.22
C LEU A 264 1.15 13.35 0.08
N ALA A 265 0.68 14.19 1.01
CA ALA A 265 -0.75 14.35 1.28
C ALA A 265 -1.52 14.76 0.02
N THR A 266 -0.96 15.69 -0.77
CA THR A 266 -1.58 16.16 -2.02
C THR A 266 -1.65 15.03 -3.05
N ALA A 267 -0.54 14.32 -3.30
CA ALA A 267 -0.49 13.22 -4.25
C ALA A 267 -1.45 12.08 -3.86
N ALA A 268 -1.45 11.66 -2.59
CA ALA A 268 -2.33 10.62 -2.10
C ALA A 268 -3.83 11.02 -2.18
N ARG A 269 -4.15 12.28 -1.91
CA ARG A 269 -5.50 12.82 -2.06
C ARG A 269 -5.96 12.82 -3.51
N GLU A 270 -5.14 13.32 -4.42
CA GLU A 270 -5.48 13.33 -5.86
C GLU A 270 -5.65 11.91 -6.39
N LEU A 271 -4.80 10.97 -5.99
CA LEU A 271 -4.92 9.56 -6.34
C LEU A 271 -6.24 8.95 -5.82
N LEU A 272 -6.60 9.24 -4.57
CA LEU A 272 -7.86 8.82 -3.98
C LEU A 272 -9.06 9.42 -4.73
N GLU A 273 -8.99 10.68 -5.14
CA GLU A 273 -10.03 11.33 -5.93
C GLU A 273 -10.21 10.68 -7.31
N ILE A 274 -9.11 10.36 -7.99
CA ILE A 274 -9.13 9.59 -9.24
C ILE A 274 -9.83 8.25 -9.02
N TRP A 275 -9.47 7.52 -7.96
CA TRP A 275 -10.06 6.23 -7.63
C TRP A 275 -11.56 6.34 -7.30
N LEU A 276 -11.95 7.31 -6.48
CA LEU A 276 -13.36 7.53 -6.13
C LEU A 276 -14.21 7.86 -7.36
N ASN A 277 -13.68 8.66 -8.28
CA ASN A 277 -14.43 9.09 -9.47
C ASN A 277 -14.43 8.03 -10.59
N SER A 278 -13.35 7.26 -10.74
CA SER A 278 -13.12 6.40 -11.91
C SER A 278 -13.15 4.91 -11.60
N CYS A 279 -13.15 4.50 -10.33
CA CYS A 279 -13.14 3.10 -9.93
C CYS A 279 -14.34 2.74 -9.05
N ALA A 280 -14.58 3.54 -8.01
CA ALA A 280 -15.59 3.21 -7.01
C ALA A 280 -17.01 3.14 -7.60
N ASP A 281 -17.35 3.98 -8.58
CA ASP A 281 -18.72 4.07 -9.12
C ASP A 281 -18.97 3.17 -10.35
N HIS A 282 -17.98 2.40 -10.80
CA HIS A 282 -18.11 1.59 -12.01
C HIS A 282 -18.56 0.16 -11.74
N THR A 283 -19.66 -0.22 -12.40
CA THR A 283 -20.16 -1.60 -12.50
C THR A 283 -19.82 -2.17 -13.88
N SER A 284 -18.65 -2.80 -14.01
CA SER A 284 -18.32 -3.65 -15.16
C SER A 284 -18.05 -5.05 -14.61
N GLU A 285 -18.92 -6.02 -14.90
CA GLU A 285 -18.77 -7.37 -14.35
C GLU A 285 -17.39 -7.96 -14.70
N MET A 286 -16.73 -8.53 -13.69
CA MET A 286 -15.47 -9.23 -13.87
C MET A 286 -15.80 -10.64 -14.36
N GLU A 287 -15.31 -11.04 -15.54
CA GLU A 287 -15.48 -12.42 -16.02
C GLU A 287 -14.69 -13.38 -15.10
N GLU A 288 -15.33 -14.50 -14.70
CA GLU A 288 -14.80 -15.44 -13.69
C GLU A 288 -13.41 -16.00 -14.02
N ASP A 289 -13.05 -16.06 -15.31
CA ASP A 289 -11.75 -16.59 -15.78
C ASP A 289 -10.59 -15.57 -15.69
N GLN A 290 -10.85 -14.33 -15.26
CA GLN A 290 -9.87 -13.23 -15.24
C GLN A 290 -9.49 -12.77 -13.83
N ALA A 291 -10.04 -13.39 -12.77
CA ALA A 291 -9.73 -13.04 -11.38
C ALA A 291 -8.32 -13.54 -10.99
N VAL A 292 -7.36 -12.62 -10.86
CA VAL A 292 -6.07 -12.92 -10.25
C VAL A 292 -6.20 -12.74 -8.73
N TYR A 293 -6.11 -13.83 -7.98
CA TYR A 293 -6.08 -13.85 -6.50
C TYR A 293 -4.69 -13.51 -5.95
#